data_AF-A0A453NKP2-F1
#
_entry.id   AF-A0A453NKP2-F1
#
_cell.length_a   1.000
_cell.length_b   1.000
_cell.length_c   1.000
_cell.angle_alpha   90.00
_cell.angle_beta   90.00
_cell.angle_gamma   90.00
#
_symmetry.space_group_name_H-M   'P 1'
#
loop_
_entity.id
_entity.type
_entity.pdbx_description
1 polymer ?
#
loop_
_entity_poly.entity_id
_entity_poly.type
_entity_poly.pdbx_seq_one_letter_code
_entity_poly.pdbx_strand_id
1 'polypeptide(L)'
;VQVGDILDRGEDEIAILSLLSSLNVQAKSQGGAVFQVNGNHETMNVEGDFRYVDPGSFDECIRFLEYLEEFDGEWDDAFLNWVNVSQRWKEEYRVSPNGDWLPLNFVKKNKGFAARASLFKQGGPLACELARHPVVLNVNDWMFCHGGLLPHHVEYGIERINKEVSNWMQCSNEDSDDTNLPFMATRGYDSVVWTRLYSQDSVERTRRSWDVRRSNPLNICYLLLSLNKH
;
A
#
# COMPACT_ATOMS: atom_id res chain seq x y z
N VAL A 1 10.86 -9.48 -1.72
CA VAL A 1 9.97 -8.41 -2.22
C VAL A 1 8.58 -8.71 -1.70
N GLN A 2 7.97 -7.78 -0.98
CA GLN A 2 6.56 -7.79 -0.59
C GLN A 2 5.81 -6.97 -1.66
N VAL A 3 4.66 -7.45 -2.15
CA VAL A 3 3.99 -6.95 -3.36
C VAL A 3 2.67 -6.21 -3.10
N GLY A 4 2.57 -5.48 -1.99
CA GLY A 4 1.40 -4.70 -1.60
C GLY A 4 0.33 -5.51 -0.85
N ASP A 5 -0.73 -4.83 -0.44
CA ASP A 5 -1.82 -5.35 0.41
C ASP A 5 -1.32 -5.84 1.76
N ILE A 6 -0.58 -4.97 2.45
CA ILE A 6 -0.25 -5.12 3.87
C ILE A 6 -1.42 -4.59 4.72
N LEU A 7 -2.03 -3.50 4.26
CA LEU A 7 -3.17 -2.89 4.93
C LEU A 7 -4.48 -3.65 4.63
N ASP A 8 -5.44 -3.43 5.53
CA ASP A 8 -6.79 -3.96 5.58
C ASP A 8 -6.88 -5.46 5.91
N ARG A 9 -8.08 -5.89 6.35
CA ARG A 9 -8.41 -7.29 6.67
C ARG A 9 -7.61 -7.93 7.82
N GLY A 10 -6.94 -7.11 8.64
CA GLY A 10 -6.23 -7.53 9.85
C GLY A 10 -6.05 -6.39 10.85
N GLU A 11 -5.60 -6.73 12.06
CA GLU A 11 -5.46 -5.82 13.21
C GLU A 11 -3.99 -5.53 13.61
N ASP A 12 -3.03 -5.88 12.74
CA ASP A 12 -1.57 -5.77 12.95
C ASP A 12 -0.89 -5.00 11.81
N GLU A 13 -1.61 -4.10 11.17
CA GLU A 13 -1.19 -3.45 9.93
C GLU A 13 0.08 -2.60 10.14
N ILE A 14 0.08 -1.75 11.16
CA ILE A 14 1.23 -0.88 11.47
C ILE A 14 2.38 -1.74 12.00
N ALA A 15 2.10 -2.77 12.78
CA ALA A 15 3.09 -3.73 13.28
C ALA A 15 3.79 -4.49 12.14
N ILE A 16 3.06 -4.89 11.09
CA ILE A 16 3.63 -5.55 9.91
C ILE A 16 4.48 -4.57 9.10
N LEU A 17 4.01 -3.33 8.88
CA LEU A 17 4.80 -2.29 8.21
C LEU A 17 6.10 -1.99 8.96
N SER A 18 6.01 -1.84 10.28
CA SER A 18 7.15 -1.69 11.20
C SER A 18 8.13 -2.85 11.10
N LEU A 19 7.62 -4.09 11.13
CA LEU A 19 8.42 -5.31 10.98
C LEU A 19 9.18 -5.32 9.66
N LEU A 20 8.52 -5.01 8.54
CA LEU A 20 9.15 -5.02 7.21
C LEU A 20 10.22 -3.93 7.09
N SER A 21 10.01 -2.76 7.71
CA SER A 21 11.02 -1.70 7.79
C SER A 21 12.23 -2.14 8.62
N SER A 22 12.00 -2.73 9.79
CA SER A 22 13.05 -3.30 10.66
C SER A 22 13.84 -4.41 9.96
N LEU A 23 13.16 -5.34 9.29
CA LEU A 23 13.80 -6.39 8.48
C LEU A 23 14.62 -5.81 7.33
N ASN A 24 14.19 -4.70 6.72
CA ASN A 24 14.99 -4.04 5.69
C ASN A 24 16.32 -3.49 6.24
N VAL A 25 16.31 -2.89 7.44
CA VAL A 25 17.52 -2.42 8.12
C VAL A 25 18.46 -3.60 8.39
N GLN A 26 17.92 -4.69 8.94
CA GLN A 26 18.69 -5.91 9.21
C GLN A 26 19.26 -6.52 7.92
N ALA A 27 18.45 -6.65 6.87
CA ALA A 27 18.87 -7.20 5.59
C ALA A 27 20.00 -6.37 4.96
N LYS A 28 19.90 -5.03 4.98
CA LYS A 28 20.95 -4.12 4.49
C LYS A 28 22.27 -4.31 5.22
N SER A 29 22.24 -4.55 6.54
CA SER A 29 23.46 -4.84 7.31
C SER A 29 24.18 -6.13 6.87
N GLN A 30 23.45 -7.05 6.23
CA GLN A 30 23.96 -8.32 5.71
C GLN A 30 24.17 -8.30 4.17
N GLY A 31 24.11 -7.12 3.54
CA GLY A 31 24.24 -6.98 2.08
C GLY A 31 23.00 -7.38 1.28
N GLY A 32 21.86 -7.59 1.94
CA GLY A 32 20.56 -7.85 1.33
C GLY A 32 19.64 -6.63 1.35
N ALA A 33 18.36 -6.83 1.00
CA ALA A 33 17.34 -5.80 1.07
C ALA A 33 15.94 -6.41 1.21
N VAL A 34 15.04 -5.67 1.85
CA VAL A 34 13.60 -5.92 1.79
C VAL A 34 12.96 -4.78 1.01
N PHE A 35 12.27 -5.14 -0.07
CA PHE A 35 11.51 -4.20 -0.89
C PHE A 35 10.02 -4.39 -0.64
N GLN A 36 9.32 -3.27 -0.45
CA GLN A 36 7.87 -3.19 -0.39
C GLN A 36 7.38 -2.46 -1.64
N VAL A 37 6.22 -2.87 -2.14
CA VAL A 37 5.53 -2.24 -3.26
C VAL A 37 4.14 -1.85 -2.80
N ASN A 38 3.65 -0.68 -3.17
CA ASN A 38 2.30 -0.25 -2.84
C ASN A 38 1.25 -1.01 -3.67
N GLY A 39 0.27 -1.61 -3.00
CA GLY A 39 -0.89 -2.27 -3.58
C GLY A 39 -2.13 -1.39 -3.57
N ASN A 40 -3.28 -1.99 -3.89
CA ASN A 40 -4.53 -1.23 -3.92
C ASN A 40 -4.93 -0.82 -2.51
N HIS A 41 -4.73 -1.66 -1.50
CA HIS A 41 -5.11 -1.33 -0.13
C HIS A 41 -4.29 -0.17 0.47
N GLU A 42 -3.00 -0.06 0.15
CA GLU A 42 -2.18 1.12 0.53
C GLU A 42 -2.73 2.41 -0.06
N THR A 43 -3.00 2.42 -1.37
CA THR A 43 -3.51 3.61 -2.07
C THR A 43 -4.92 3.98 -1.63
N MET A 44 -5.80 3.00 -1.38
CA MET A 44 -7.15 3.23 -0.85
C MET A 44 -7.13 3.93 0.51
N ASN A 45 -6.25 3.50 1.42
CA ASN A 45 -6.15 4.11 2.74
C ASN A 45 -5.67 5.56 2.65
N VAL A 46 -4.75 5.88 1.72
CA VAL A 46 -4.33 7.27 1.48
C VAL A 46 -5.45 8.11 0.85
N GLU A 47 -6.31 7.50 0.03
CA GLU A 47 -7.54 8.13 -0.48
C GLU A 47 -8.62 8.34 0.61
N GLY A 48 -8.44 7.79 1.82
CA GLY A 48 -9.43 7.82 2.90
C GLY A 48 -10.55 6.79 2.73
N ASP A 49 -10.36 5.80 1.86
CA ASP A 49 -11.29 4.70 1.65
C ASP A 49 -11.01 3.53 2.60
N PHE A 50 -11.72 3.52 3.73
CA PHE A 50 -11.54 2.54 4.80
C PHE A 50 -12.56 1.40 4.78
N ARG A 51 -13.20 1.13 3.63
CA ARG A 51 -14.29 0.14 3.53
C ARG A 51 -13.88 -1.30 3.90
N TYR A 52 -12.60 -1.65 3.84
CA TYR A 52 -12.09 -3.01 4.11
C TYR A 52 -11.28 -3.13 5.40
N VAL A 53 -11.17 -2.04 6.17
CA VAL A 53 -10.41 -1.98 7.41
C VAL A 53 -11.07 -2.86 8.48
N ASP A 54 -10.27 -3.70 9.13
CA ASP A 54 -10.75 -4.46 10.28
C ASP A 54 -10.95 -3.53 11.49
N PRO A 55 -12.01 -3.70 12.30
CA PRO A 55 -12.21 -2.90 13.51
C PRO A 55 -10.97 -2.84 14.43
N GLY A 56 -10.23 -3.95 14.58
CA GLY A 56 -9.04 -4.00 15.43
C GLY A 56 -7.90 -3.10 14.95
N SER A 57 -7.83 -2.80 13.65
CA SER A 57 -6.84 -1.86 13.09
C SER A 57 -7.08 -0.41 13.55
N PHE A 58 -8.34 0.00 13.75
CA PHE A 58 -8.61 1.32 14.33
C PHE A 58 -8.08 1.45 15.76
N ASP A 59 -8.10 0.35 16.53
CA ASP A 59 -7.49 0.33 17.85
C ASP A 59 -5.97 0.44 17.75
N GLU A 60 -5.34 -0.29 16.83
CA GLU A 60 -3.91 -0.18 16.57
C GLU A 60 -3.51 1.28 16.23
N CYS A 61 -4.29 1.96 15.38
CA CYS A 61 -4.05 3.36 15.04
C CYS A 61 -4.11 4.30 16.25
N ILE A 62 -5.08 4.11 17.16
CA ILE A 62 -5.17 4.90 18.40
C ILE A 62 -3.92 4.68 19.25
N ARG A 63 -3.54 3.42 19.45
CA ARG A 63 -2.40 3.06 20.30
C ARG A 63 -1.09 3.54 19.74
N PHE A 64 -0.92 3.43 18.43
CA PHE A 64 0.30 3.88 17.77
C PHE A 64 0.46 5.41 17.89
N LEU A 65 -0.62 6.18 17.78
CA LEU A 65 -0.56 7.63 18.02
C LEU A 65 -0.22 7.96 19.47
N GLU A 66 -0.87 7.30 20.44
CA GLU A 66 -0.55 7.46 21.87
C GLU A 66 0.93 7.15 22.14
N TYR A 67 1.46 6.09 21.53
CA TYR A 67 2.88 5.72 21.63
C TYR A 67 3.80 6.72 20.94
N LEU A 68 3.42 7.27 19.77
CA LEU A 68 4.22 8.25 19.04
C LEU A 68 4.35 9.57 19.83
N GLU A 69 3.32 9.96 20.60
CA GLU A 69 3.39 11.12 21.50
C GLU A 69 4.44 10.95 22.61
N GLU A 70 4.69 9.72 23.08
CA GLU A 70 5.74 9.42 24.08
C GLU A 70 7.17 9.56 23.51
N PHE A 71 7.31 9.58 22.18
CA PHE A 71 8.59 9.69 21.47
C PHE A 71 8.92 11.12 21.01
N ASP A 72 8.24 12.14 21.55
CA ASP A 72 8.40 13.56 21.16
C ASP A 72 8.29 13.79 19.64
N GLY A 73 7.61 12.88 18.91
CA GLY A 73 7.46 12.95 17.46
C GLY A 73 8.63 12.39 16.63
N GLU A 74 9.59 11.69 17.23
CA GLU A 74 10.67 10.98 16.52
C GLU A 74 10.11 9.75 15.77
N TRP A 75 9.62 10.00 14.54
CA TRP A 75 8.91 9.02 13.72
C TRP A 75 9.71 7.73 13.49
N ASP A 76 10.96 7.83 13.05
CA ASP A 76 11.75 6.68 12.61
C ASP A 76 11.97 5.68 13.74
N ASP A 77 12.34 6.16 14.93
CA ASP A 77 12.57 5.31 16.11
C ASP A 77 11.26 4.71 16.64
N ALA A 78 10.19 5.51 16.72
CA ALA A 78 8.88 5.04 17.14
C ALA A 78 8.36 3.96 16.18
N PHE A 79 8.34 4.25 14.88
CA PHE A 79 7.83 3.36 13.86
C PHE A 79 8.63 2.06 13.78
N LEU A 80 9.98 2.11 13.78
CA LEU A 80 10.80 0.89 13.74
C LEU A 80 10.63 0.00 14.97
N ASN A 81 10.37 0.58 16.14
CA ASN A 81 10.20 -0.18 17.38
C ASN A 81 8.76 -0.68 17.61
N TRP A 82 7.77 -0.16 16.85
CA TRP A 82 6.36 -0.51 17.04
C TRP A 82 6.08 -2.02 17.01
N VAL A 83 6.77 -2.79 16.16
CA VAL A 83 6.65 -4.26 16.12
C VAL A 83 6.90 -4.92 17.49
N ASN A 84 7.82 -4.39 18.30
CA ASN A 84 8.12 -4.94 19.62
C ASN A 84 7.08 -4.50 20.67
N VAL A 85 6.58 -3.28 20.53
CA VAL A 85 5.62 -2.68 21.47
C VAL A 85 4.22 -3.27 21.29
N SER A 86 3.78 -3.38 20.03
CA SER A 86 2.48 -3.97 19.66
C SER A 86 2.35 -5.42 20.16
N GLN A 87 3.40 -6.23 20.07
CA GLN A 87 3.39 -7.61 20.59
C GLN A 87 3.17 -7.66 22.10
N ARG A 88 3.92 -6.85 22.87
CA ARG A 88 3.77 -6.78 24.34
C ARG A 88 2.37 -6.32 24.73
N TRP A 89 1.87 -5.29 24.06
CA TRP A 89 0.52 -4.78 24.29
C TRP A 89 -0.54 -5.85 24.07
N LYS A 90 -0.43 -6.65 22.99
CA LYS A 90 -1.37 -7.74 22.72
C LYS A 90 -1.33 -8.83 23.79
N GLU A 91 -0.16 -9.14 24.35
CA GLU A 91 -0.03 -10.10 25.45
C GLU A 91 -0.72 -9.59 26.73
N GLU A 92 -0.55 -8.30 27.05
CA GLU A 92 -1.17 -7.67 28.22
C GLU A 92 -2.69 -7.53 28.09
N TYR A 93 -3.20 -7.16 26.91
CA TYR A 93 -4.63 -6.91 26.67
C TYR A 93 -5.44 -8.18 26.33
N ARG A 94 -4.82 -9.25 25.81
CA ARG A 94 -5.48 -10.56 25.64
C ARG A 94 -6.03 -11.13 26.95
N VAL A 95 -5.56 -10.64 28.09
CA VAL A 95 -6.03 -11.01 29.44
C VAL A 95 -7.33 -10.29 29.84
N SER A 96 -7.87 -9.38 29.01
CA SER A 96 -9.20 -8.76 29.21
C SER A 96 -10.21 -9.37 28.24
N PRO A 97 -10.90 -10.47 28.62
CA PRO A 97 -11.87 -11.11 27.75
C PRO A 97 -13.14 -10.27 27.70
N ASN A 98 -13.56 -9.94 26.48
CA ASN A 98 -14.88 -9.44 26.11
C ASN A 98 -15.18 -7.98 26.50
N GLY A 99 -15.19 -7.05 25.54
CA GLY A 99 -15.93 -5.78 25.78
C GLY A 99 -15.77 -4.65 24.77
N ASP A 100 -14.67 -4.60 24.03
CA ASP A 100 -14.20 -3.29 23.56
C ASP A 100 -14.77 -2.80 22.22
N TRP A 101 -15.30 -3.71 21.40
CA TRP A 101 -15.99 -3.38 20.13
C TRP A 101 -17.47 -3.72 20.17
N LEU A 102 -18.13 -3.47 21.31
CA LEU A 102 -19.60 -3.43 21.34
C LEU A 102 -20.11 -2.37 20.35
N PRO A 103 -21.18 -2.63 19.58
CA PRO A 103 -21.70 -1.74 18.54
C PRO A 103 -21.96 -0.28 18.99
N LEU A 104 -22.15 -0.06 20.30
CA LEU A 104 -22.56 1.21 20.90
C LEU A 104 -21.43 2.16 21.34
N ASN A 105 -20.13 1.80 21.27
CA ASN A 105 -19.07 2.72 21.70
C ASN A 105 -18.70 3.73 20.60
N PHE A 106 -19.63 4.67 20.33
CA PHE A 106 -19.51 5.69 19.29
C PHE A 106 -18.27 6.58 19.46
N VAL A 107 -17.89 6.89 20.70
CA VAL A 107 -16.69 7.71 20.98
C VAL A 107 -15.42 6.99 20.52
N LYS A 108 -15.26 5.71 20.89
CA LYS A 108 -14.10 4.90 20.49
C LYS A 108 -14.02 4.75 18.97
N LYS A 109 -15.15 4.50 18.32
CA LYS A 109 -15.25 4.44 16.84
C LYS A 109 -14.78 5.73 16.17
N ASN A 110 -15.26 6.89 16.63
CA ASN A 110 -14.82 8.17 16.06
C ASN A 110 -13.35 8.46 16.33
N LYS A 111 -12.85 8.13 17.54
CA LYS A 111 -11.42 8.28 17.88
C LYS A 111 -10.56 7.42 16.93
N GLY A 112 -10.96 6.17 16.71
CA GLY A 112 -10.25 5.25 15.81
C GLY A 112 -10.24 5.72 14.37
N PHE A 113 -11.40 6.15 13.85
CA PHE A 113 -11.50 6.72 12.51
C PHE A 113 -10.62 7.97 12.36
N ALA A 114 -10.67 8.89 13.33
CA ALA A 114 -9.85 10.10 13.33
C ALA A 114 -8.35 9.77 13.39
N ALA A 115 -7.95 8.80 14.23
CA ALA A 115 -6.58 8.33 14.33
C ALA A 115 -6.08 7.80 12.98
N ARG A 116 -6.81 6.86 12.37
CA ARG A 116 -6.46 6.31 11.04
C ARG A 116 -6.40 7.42 9.98
N ALA A 117 -7.41 8.28 9.93
CA ALA A 117 -7.45 9.39 8.98
C ALA A 117 -6.24 10.32 9.14
N SER A 118 -5.81 10.63 10.37
CA SER A 118 -4.63 11.47 10.59
C SER A 118 -3.32 10.82 10.15
N LEU A 119 -3.20 9.50 10.29
CA LEU A 119 -2.00 8.75 9.91
C LEU A 119 -1.90 8.58 8.38
N PHE A 120 -3.01 8.26 7.72
CA PHE A 120 -3.02 7.88 6.30
C PHE A 120 -3.44 8.98 5.34
N LYS A 121 -4.03 10.10 5.78
CA LYS A 121 -4.28 11.23 4.85
C LYS A 121 -2.99 11.62 4.13
N GLN A 122 -3.11 12.21 2.94
CA GLN A 122 -1.95 12.75 2.22
C GLN A 122 -1.13 13.69 3.13
N GLY A 123 0.19 13.51 3.14
CA GLY A 123 1.12 14.21 4.05
C GLY A 123 1.10 13.71 5.51
N GLY A 124 0.21 12.78 5.86
CA GLY A 124 0.21 12.07 7.13
C GLY A 124 1.41 11.12 7.23
N PRO A 125 1.86 10.77 8.43
CA PRO A 125 3.14 10.09 8.60
C PRO A 125 3.18 8.67 8.01
N LEU A 126 2.08 7.89 8.09
CA LEU A 126 2.02 6.60 7.38
C LEU A 126 1.90 6.77 5.87
N ALA A 127 1.19 7.80 5.38
CA ALA A 127 1.18 8.09 3.95
C ALA A 127 2.59 8.44 3.43
N CYS A 128 3.35 9.24 4.18
CA CYS A 128 4.73 9.58 3.89
C CYS A 128 5.66 8.35 3.94
N GLU A 129 5.43 7.41 4.87
CA GLU A 129 6.17 6.14 4.89
C GLU A 129 5.87 5.30 3.63
N LEU A 130 4.60 5.13 3.27
CA LEU A 130 4.18 4.43 2.06
C LEU A 130 4.73 5.08 0.78
N ALA A 131 4.86 6.41 0.78
CA ALA A 131 5.40 7.16 -0.36
C ALA A 131 6.86 6.80 -0.70
N ARG A 132 7.59 6.19 0.24
CA ARG A 132 8.96 5.70 0.03
C ARG A 132 8.99 4.41 -0.78
N HIS A 133 7.84 3.78 -0.99
CA HIS A 133 7.71 2.52 -1.71
C HIS A 133 7.18 2.77 -3.13
N PRO A 134 7.75 2.13 -4.16
CA PRO A 134 7.24 2.25 -5.51
C PRO A 134 5.91 1.47 -5.66
N VAL A 135 5.12 1.78 -6.70
CA VAL A 135 4.04 0.90 -7.17
C VAL A 135 4.53 -0.13 -8.20
N VAL A 136 5.69 0.15 -8.81
CA VAL A 136 6.38 -0.76 -9.73
C VAL A 136 7.87 -0.78 -9.41
N LEU A 137 8.39 -1.94 -9.04
CA LEU A 137 9.79 -2.15 -8.69
C LEU A 137 10.50 -2.94 -9.80
N ASN A 138 11.64 -2.44 -10.27
CA ASN A 138 12.54 -3.16 -11.16
C ASN A 138 13.76 -3.67 -10.37
N VAL A 139 14.03 -4.97 -10.42
CA VAL A 139 15.25 -5.59 -9.89
C VAL A 139 15.84 -6.51 -10.95
N ASN A 140 16.95 -6.08 -11.56
CA ASN A 140 17.60 -6.77 -12.66
C ASN A 140 16.63 -7.00 -13.84
N ASP A 141 16.35 -8.26 -14.16
CA ASP A 141 15.44 -8.65 -15.25
C ASP A 141 13.99 -8.84 -14.77
N TRP A 142 13.69 -8.52 -13.51
CA TRP A 142 12.39 -8.78 -12.88
C TRP A 142 11.65 -7.49 -12.52
N MET A 143 10.38 -7.44 -12.92
CA MET A 143 9.45 -6.38 -12.56
C MET A 143 8.43 -6.89 -11.55
N PHE A 144 8.20 -6.11 -10.49
CA PHE A 144 7.25 -6.41 -9.42
C PHE A 144 6.22 -5.28 -9.31
N CYS A 145 4.95 -5.64 -9.28
CA CYS A 145 3.83 -4.74 -9.04
C CYS A 145 2.67 -5.54 -8.45
N HIS A 146 1.69 -4.88 -7.85
CA HIS A 146 0.59 -5.55 -7.18
C HIS A 146 -0.40 -6.22 -8.16
N GLY A 147 -1.01 -5.45 -9.07
CA GLY A 147 -1.98 -5.96 -10.05
C GLY A 147 -1.32 -6.42 -11.35
N GLY A 148 -0.58 -5.53 -12.01
CA GLY A 148 0.09 -5.83 -13.26
C GLY A 148 0.49 -4.62 -14.10
N LEU A 149 1.39 -4.83 -15.05
CA LEU A 149 1.78 -3.83 -16.03
C LEU A 149 1.13 -4.08 -17.39
N LEU A 150 0.57 -3.04 -18.00
CA LEU A 150 0.00 -3.05 -19.34
C LEU A 150 0.88 -2.19 -20.26
N PRO A 151 0.82 -2.35 -21.60
CA PRO A 151 1.68 -1.59 -22.52
C PRO A 151 1.62 -0.07 -22.31
N HIS A 152 0.42 0.46 -22.08
CA HIS A 152 0.24 1.89 -21.84
C HIS A 152 0.88 2.38 -20.52
N HIS A 153 1.06 1.52 -19.51
CA HIS A 153 1.82 1.88 -18.30
C HIS A 153 3.30 2.09 -18.62
N VAL A 154 3.85 1.25 -19.49
CA VAL A 154 5.25 1.35 -19.93
C VAL A 154 5.44 2.57 -20.83
N GLU A 155 4.53 2.81 -21.77
CA GLU A 155 4.51 4.01 -22.61
C GLU A 155 4.41 5.31 -21.80
N TYR A 156 3.62 5.28 -20.71
CA TYR A 156 3.49 6.43 -19.80
C TYR A 156 4.77 6.71 -19.00
N GLY A 157 5.55 5.67 -18.72
CA GLY A 157 6.84 5.74 -18.01
C GLY A 157 6.74 5.31 -16.56
N ILE A 158 7.46 4.24 -16.19
CA ILE A 158 7.38 3.63 -14.85
C ILE A 158 7.88 4.57 -13.75
N GLU A 159 8.98 5.27 -14.01
CA GLU A 159 9.58 6.23 -13.08
C GLU A 159 8.62 7.39 -12.81
N ARG A 160 7.89 7.82 -13.85
CA ARG A 160 6.86 8.85 -13.73
C ARG A 160 5.71 8.38 -12.85
N ILE A 161 5.20 7.17 -13.08
CA ILE A 161 4.11 6.58 -12.26
C ILE A 161 4.54 6.55 -10.79
N ASN A 162 5.73 6.01 -10.49
CA ASN A 162 6.24 5.94 -9.11
C ASN A 162 6.38 7.34 -8.48
N LYS A 163 6.89 8.32 -9.23
CA LYS A 163 7.06 9.70 -8.75
C LYS A 163 5.71 10.37 -8.45
N GLU A 164 4.72 10.21 -9.33
CA GLU A 164 3.39 10.79 -9.13
C GLU A 164 2.70 10.22 -7.89
N VAL A 165 2.79 8.90 -7.68
CA VAL A 165 2.27 8.26 -6.46
C VAL A 165 2.99 8.76 -5.21
N SER A 166 4.33 8.81 -5.23
CA SER A 166 5.14 9.26 -4.10
C SER A 166 4.83 10.71 -3.72
N ASN A 167 4.75 11.61 -4.70
CA ASN A 167 4.41 13.02 -4.49
C ASN A 167 2.99 13.20 -3.95
N TRP A 168 2.04 12.46 -4.52
CA TRP A 168 0.65 12.48 -4.09
C TRP A 168 0.49 12.05 -2.63
N MET A 169 1.12 10.94 -2.23
CA MET A 169 1.09 10.46 -0.84
C MET A 169 1.74 11.45 0.14
N GLN A 170 2.83 12.12 -0.26
CA GLN A 170 3.52 13.13 0.55
C GLN A 170 2.81 14.49 0.59
N CYS A 171 1.81 14.73 -0.24
CA CYS A 171 1.19 16.05 -0.44
C CYS A 171 2.22 17.14 -0.86
N SER A 172 3.25 16.77 -1.65
CA SER A 172 4.40 17.64 -1.96
C SER A 172 4.25 18.51 -3.21
N ASN A 173 3.08 18.54 -3.86
CA ASN A 173 2.85 19.41 -5.02
C ASN A 173 2.40 20.80 -4.55
N GLU A 174 3.33 21.76 -4.53
CA GLU A 174 3.09 23.16 -4.14
C GLU A 174 2.36 24.00 -5.23
N ASP A 175 2.30 23.54 -6.49
CA ASP A 175 2.01 24.41 -7.65
C ASP A 175 0.91 23.94 -8.62
N SER A 176 0.11 22.93 -8.29
CA SER A 176 -1.05 22.56 -9.12
C SER A 176 -2.33 22.63 -8.33
N ASP A 177 -3.24 23.50 -8.77
CA ASP A 177 -4.67 23.62 -8.39
C ASP A 177 -5.47 22.32 -8.68
N ASP A 178 -4.78 21.22 -8.91
CA ASP A 178 -5.29 19.96 -9.37
C ASP A 178 -4.77 18.87 -8.43
N THR A 179 -5.68 18.40 -7.58
CA THR A 179 -5.58 17.18 -6.77
C THR A 179 -5.48 15.95 -7.68
N ASN A 180 -4.43 15.88 -8.50
CA ASN A 180 -4.28 14.87 -9.52
C ASN A 180 -3.90 13.54 -8.89
N LEU A 181 -4.93 12.77 -8.55
CA LEU A 181 -4.82 11.37 -8.23
C LEU A 181 -4.01 10.67 -9.33
N PRO A 182 -3.02 9.82 -8.98
CA PRO A 182 -2.20 9.12 -9.97
C PRO A 182 -3.00 7.98 -10.62
N PHE A 183 -3.91 8.33 -11.54
CA PHE A 183 -4.89 7.42 -12.14
C PHE A 183 -4.25 6.16 -12.74
N MET A 184 -3.12 6.33 -13.43
CA MET A 184 -2.36 5.22 -14.03
C MET A 184 -1.99 4.15 -12.99
N ALA A 185 -1.71 4.56 -11.75
CA ALA A 185 -1.39 3.65 -10.67
C ALA A 185 -2.64 3.18 -9.92
N THR A 186 -3.51 4.10 -9.49
CA THR A 186 -4.43 3.86 -8.35
C THR A 186 -5.90 3.70 -8.71
N ARG A 187 -6.33 4.06 -9.93
CA ARG A 187 -7.75 4.14 -10.27
C ARG A 187 -8.05 3.50 -11.62
N GLY A 188 -9.11 2.71 -11.65
CA GLY A 188 -9.58 2.02 -12.86
C GLY A 188 -9.18 0.55 -12.87
N TYR A 189 -9.96 -0.26 -13.59
CA TYR A 189 -9.74 -1.71 -13.65
C TYR A 189 -8.43 -2.10 -14.34
N ASP A 190 -7.82 -1.19 -15.08
CA ASP A 190 -6.58 -1.37 -15.82
C ASP A 190 -5.37 -0.76 -15.12
N SER A 191 -5.54 -0.04 -14.00
CA SER A 191 -4.43 0.58 -13.27
C SER A 191 -3.46 -0.45 -12.69
N VAL A 192 -2.22 0.00 -12.42
CA VAL A 192 -1.13 -0.87 -11.93
C VAL A 192 -1.53 -1.70 -10.71
N VAL A 193 -2.23 -1.09 -9.75
CA VAL A 193 -2.60 -1.77 -8.49
C VAL A 193 -3.93 -2.50 -8.56
N TRP A 194 -4.75 -2.32 -9.59
CA TRP A 194 -6.09 -2.95 -9.66
C TRP A 194 -6.24 -4.00 -10.76
N THR A 195 -5.39 -3.97 -11.78
CA THR A 195 -5.55 -4.84 -12.93
C THR A 195 -5.48 -6.31 -12.55
N ARG A 196 -6.43 -7.08 -13.09
CA ARG A 196 -6.52 -8.53 -12.92
C ARG A 196 -6.30 -9.29 -14.23
N LEU A 197 -5.81 -8.61 -15.26
CA LEU A 197 -5.69 -9.18 -16.61
C LEU A 197 -4.87 -10.48 -16.63
N TYR A 198 -3.83 -10.55 -15.78
CA TYR A 198 -2.95 -11.72 -15.71
C TYR A 198 -3.48 -12.84 -14.81
N SER A 199 -4.49 -12.55 -13.98
CA SER A 199 -5.15 -13.52 -13.10
C SER A 199 -6.40 -14.16 -13.73
N GLN A 200 -6.77 -13.74 -14.95
CA GLN A 200 -7.89 -14.30 -15.69
C GLN A 200 -7.50 -15.57 -16.43
N ASP A 201 -8.44 -16.53 -16.48
CA ASP A 201 -8.28 -17.72 -17.30
C ASP A 201 -8.08 -17.36 -18.78
N SER A 202 -7.33 -18.22 -19.50
CA SER A 202 -6.93 -17.99 -20.89
C SER A 202 -8.11 -17.67 -21.84
N VAL A 203 -9.29 -18.21 -21.57
CA VAL A 203 -10.53 -17.99 -22.35
C VAL A 203 -11.09 -16.57 -22.13
N GLU A 204 -11.08 -16.07 -20.90
CA GLU A 204 -11.57 -14.74 -20.56
C GLU A 204 -10.61 -13.64 -21.02
N ARG A 205 -9.29 -13.89 -20.89
CA ARG A 205 -8.24 -13.00 -21.39
C ARG A 205 -8.35 -12.79 -22.90
N THR A 206 -8.68 -13.85 -23.63
CA THR A 206 -8.89 -13.81 -25.08
C THR A 206 -10.08 -12.90 -25.41
N ARG A 207 -11.26 -13.12 -24.78
CA ARG A 207 -12.47 -12.29 -24.98
C ARG A 207 -12.22 -10.79 -24.72
N ARG A 208 -11.59 -10.42 -23.60
CA ARG A 208 -11.31 -9.01 -23.30
C ARG A 208 -10.24 -8.39 -24.21
N SER A 209 -9.27 -9.17 -24.68
CA SER A 209 -8.30 -8.70 -25.69
C SER A 209 -8.96 -8.35 -27.03
N TRP A 210 -10.12 -8.94 -27.34
CA TRP A 210 -10.91 -8.59 -28.53
C TRP A 210 -11.69 -7.29 -28.34
N ASP A 211 -12.22 -7.03 -27.15
CA ASP A 211 -12.93 -5.78 -26.84
C ASP A 211 -11.98 -4.58 -26.77
N VAL A 212 -10.80 -4.74 -26.15
CA VAL A 212 -9.77 -3.68 -26.12
C VAL A 212 -9.28 -3.32 -27.53
N ARG A 213 -9.19 -4.30 -28.45
CA ARG A 213 -8.84 -4.07 -29.87
C ARG A 213 -9.92 -3.32 -30.66
N ARG A 214 -11.20 -3.40 -30.27
CA ARG A 214 -12.28 -2.64 -30.93
C ARG A 214 -12.27 -1.17 -30.52
N SER A 215 -11.83 -0.86 -29.31
CA SER A 215 -11.71 0.52 -28.81
C SER A 215 -10.44 1.24 -29.26
N ASN A 216 -9.40 0.53 -29.72
CA ASN A 216 -8.15 1.16 -30.18
C ASN A 216 -7.46 0.30 -31.28
N PRO A 217 -7.48 0.70 -32.56
CA PRO A 217 -7.11 -0.18 -33.68
C PRO A 217 -5.59 -0.29 -33.96
N LEU A 218 -4.72 0.06 -33.01
CA LEU A 218 -3.27 -0.10 -33.16
C LEU A 218 -2.84 -1.51 -32.70
N ASN A 219 -2.20 -2.24 -33.61
CA ASN A 219 -1.73 -3.62 -33.44
C ASN A 219 -0.80 -3.77 -32.22
N ILE A 220 -1.33 -4.32 -31.12
CA ILE A 220 -0.53 -4.73 -29.96
C ILE A 220 -0.27 -6.24 -30.06
N CYS A 221 0.96 -6.59 -30.44
CA CYS A 221 1.49 -7.93 -30.24
C CYS A 221 1.78 -8.14 -28.74
N TYR A 222 1.14 -9.14 -28.14
CA TYR A 222 1.48 -9.60 -26.79
C TYR A 222 2.88 -10.22 -26.82
N LEU A 223 3.86 -9.57 -26.18
CA LEU A 223 5.16 -10.17 -25.92
C LEU A 223 5.02 -11.15 -24.75
N LEU A 224 4.86 -12.43 -25.07
CA LEU A 224 5.09 -13.54 -24.16
C LEU A 224 6.59 -13.57 -23.81
N LEU A 225 6.97 -13.19 -22.59
CA LEU A 225 8.26 -13.59 -22.03
C LEU A 225 8.21 -15.07 -21.65
N SER A 226 8.27 -15.92 -22.67
CA SER A 226 8.82 -17.27 -22.55
C SER A 226 10.32 -17.16 -22.76
N LEU A 227 11.09 -16.93 -21.70
CA LEU A 227 12.54 -17.14 -21.73
C LEU A 227 12.80 -18.65 -21.75
N ASN A 228 12.68 -19.23 -22.94
CA ASN A 228 13.22 -20.55 -23.25
C ASN A 228 14.69 -20.39 -23.66
N LYS A 229 15.56 -21.03 -22.88
CA LYS A 229 16.83 -21.69 -23.24
C LYS A 229 17.65 -21.06 -24.38
N HIS A 230 18.85 -20.59 -24.05
CA HIS A 230 20.10 -21.10 -24.63
C HIS A 230 21.25 -20.94 -23.64
#